data_AF-A0A6J0A1Z5-F1
#
_entry.id   AF-A0A6J0A1Z5-F1
#
_cell.length_a   1.000
_cell.length_b   1.000
_cell.length_c   1.000
_cell.angle_alpha   90.00
_cell.angle_beta   90.00
_cell.angle_gamma   90.00
#
_symmetry.space_group_name_H-M   'P 1'
#
loop_
_entity.id
_entity.type
_entity.pdbx_description
1 polymer ?
#
loop_
_entity_poly.entity_id
_entity_poly.type
_entity_poly.pdbx_seq_one_letter_code
_entity_poly.pdbx_strand_id
1 'polypeptide(L)'
;MRTRRFSEASGAGTTTPRVLRALAAAADATKMAGRLTAFLKDVWAKEPVLVASFTIAGLAVILPTISPFTKYATMINQATPYNYPVPLRDDGNMPDVPSHPQDPEGPSLEWLKKL
;
A
#
# COMPACT_ATOMS: atom_id res chain seq x y z
N MET A 1 -48.29 -4.19 -54.35
CA MET A 1 -48.25 -4.91 -53.06
C MET A 1 -47.32 -6.11 -53.19
N ARG A 2 -46.15 -6.10 -52.53
CA ARG A 2 -45.21 -7.23 -52.51
C ARG A 2 -44.59 -7.31 -51.11
N THR A 3 -44.73 -8.48 -50.51
CA THR A 3 -44.56 -8.82 -49.10
C THR A 3 -43.09 -8.80 -48.64
N ARG A 4 -42.86 -8.32 -47.41
CA ARG A 4 -41.57 -8.37 -46.70
C ARG A 4 -41.20 -9.83 -46.43
N ARG A 5 -39.95 -10.23 -46.72
CA ARG A 5 -39.28 -11.34 -46.04
C ARG A 5 -38.09 -10.77 -45.28
N PHE A 6 -38.22 -10.70 -43.95
CA PHE A 6 -37.07 -10.59 -43.07
C PHE A 6 -36.35 -11.94 -43.10
N SER A 7 -35.10 -11.91 -43.55
CA SER A 7 -34.18 -13.04 -43.47
C SER A 7 -33.44 -12.93 -42.13
N GLU A 8 -33.82 -13.75 -41.16
CA GLU A 8 -32.99 -14.04 -39.99
C GLU A 8 -31.71 -14.73 -40.48
N ALA A 9 -30.59 -14.00 -40.45
CA ALA A 9 -29.27 -14.57 -40.64
C ALA A 9 -28.66 -14.82 -39.25
N SER A 10 -28.64 -16.10 -38.89
CA SER A 10 -27.88 -16.74 -37.81
C SER A 10 -26.46 -16.15 -37.66
N GLY A 11 -26.23 -15.40 -36.58
CA GLY A 11 -24.93 -14.87 -36.19
C GLY A 11 -24.25 -15.74 -35.13
N ALA A 12 -23.86 -16.96 -35.50
CA ALA A 12 -23.00 -17.81 -34.68
C ALA A 12 -21.53 -17.59 -35.07
N GLY A 13 -20.72 -16.98 -34.19
CA GLY A 13 -19.26 -17.09 -34.26
C GLY A 13 -18.45 -15.83 -33.98
N THR A 14 -18.39 -15.35 -32.73
CA THR A 14 -17.29 -14.43 -32.29
C THR A 14 -16.84 -14.60 -30.82
N THR A 15 -17.46 -15.46 -30.01
CA THR A 15 -17.13 -15.62 -28.58
C THR A 15 -16.08 -16.69 -28.28
N THR A 16 -15.96 -17.71 -29.13
CA THR A 16 -15.04 -18.84 -28.95
C THR A 16 -13.55 -18.45 -28.84
N PRO A 17 -12.99 -17.53 -29.65
CA PRO A 17 -11.54 -17.25 -29.60
C PRO A 17 -11.11 -16.47 -28.36
N ARG A 18 -11.96 -15.60 -27.80
CA ARG A 18 -11.65 -14.84 -26.58
C ARG A 18 -11.70 -15.72 -25.34
N VAL A 19 -12.69 -16.60 -25.25
CA VAL A 19 -12.81 -17.56 -24.16
C VAL A 19 -11.64 -18.55 -24.20
N LEU A 20 -11.29 -19.08 -25.37
CA LEU A 20 -10.11 -19.95 -25.52
C LEU A 20 -8.80 -19.24 -25.16
N ARG A 21 -8.63 -17.96 -25.51
CA ARG A 21 -7.45 -17.17 -25.14
C ARG A 21 -7.38 -16.85 -23.64
N ALA A 22 -8.52 -16.56 -23.02
CA ALA A 22 -8.61 -16.36 -21.57
C ALA A 22 -8.35 -17.66 -20.80
N LEU A 23 -8.87 -18.79 -21.30
CA LEU A 23 -8.61 -20.13 -20.75
C LEU A 23 -7.14 -20.52 -20.90
N ALA A 24 -6.51 -20.23 -22.04
CA ALA A 24 -5.07 -20.46 -22.23
C ALA A 24 -4.22 -19.59 -21.29
N ALA A 25 -4.54 -18.29 -21.15
CA ALA A 25 -3.85 -17.41 -20.22
C ALA A 25 -4.04 -17.82 -18.75
N ALA A 26 -5.24 -18.29 -18.38
CA ALA A 26 -5.51 -18.83 -17.05
C ALA A 26 -4.76 -20.16 -16.82
N ALA A 27 -4.65 -21.03 -17.82
CA ALA A 27 -3.87 -22.25 -17.74
C ALA A 27 -2.37 -21.97 -17.57
N ASP A 28 -1.83 -21.00 -18.31
CA ASP A 28 -0.43 -20.55 -18.16
C ASP A 28 -0.18 -19.92 -16.78
N ALA A 29 -1.09 -19.07 -16.30
CA ALA A 29 -1.00 -18.50 -14.95
C ALA A 29 -1.04 -19.59 -13.85
N THR A 30 -1.91 -20.59 -14.01
CA THR A 30 -2.03 -21.72 -13.06
C THR A 30 -0.78 -22.61 -13.09
N LYS A 31 -0.21 -22.84 -14.28
CA LYS A 31 1.05 -23.57 -14.45
C LYS A 31 2.22 -22.82 -13.80
N MET A 32 2.30 -21.50 -13.97
CA MET A 32 3.34 -20.67 -13.35
C MET A 32 3.20 -20.63 -11.82
N ALA A 33 1.98 -20.49 -11.30
CA ALA A 33 1.70 -20.57 -9.86
C ALA A 33 2.09 -21.93 -9.27
N GLY A 34 1.81 -23.02 -9.99
CA GLY A 34 2.22 -24.37 -9.60
C GLY A 34 3.74 -24.53 -9.50
N ARG A 35 4.48 -24.01 -10.49
CA ARG A 35 5.96 -24.03 -10.49
C ARG A 35 6.55 -23.22 -9.34
N LEU A 36 5.99 -22.03 -9.06
CA LEU A 36 6.44 -21.18 -7.96
C LEU A 36 6.21 -21.85 -6.60
N THR A 37 5.04 -22.47 -6.41
CA THR A 37 4.70 -23.18 -5.17
C THR A 37 5.63 -24.39 -4.94
N ALA A 38 5.93 -25.16 -5.99
CA ALA A 38 6.85 -26.28 -5.90
C ALA A 38 8.27 -25.83 -5.55
N PHE A 39 8.76 -24.76 -6.20
CA PHE A 39 10.06 -24.16 -5.88
C PHE A 39 10.12 -23.68 -4.42
N LEU A 40 9.10 -22.96 -3.96
CA LEU A 40 9.08 -22.41 -2.60
C LEU A 40 9.12 -23.52 -1.52
N LYS A 41 8.37 -24.61 -1.72
CA LYS A 41 8.43 -25.79 -0.84
C LYS A 41 9.82 -26.43 -0.83
N ASP A 42 10.46 -26.53 -1.99
CA ASP A 42 11.78 -27.13 -2.14
C ASP A 42 12.88 -26.31 -1.44
N VAL A 43 12.93 -24.99 -1.67
CA VAL A 43 13.90 -24.11 -1.01
C VAL A 43 13.63 -23.95 0.47
N TRP A 44 12.39 -24.05 0.92
CA TRP A 44 12.06 -24.04 2.35
C TRP A 44 12.55 -25.31 3.05
N ALA A 45 12.52 -26.46 2.38
CA ALA A 45 13.04 -27.71 2.92
C ALA A 45 14.58 -27.77 2.91
N LYS A 46 15.23 -27.22 1.88
CA LYS A 46 16.70 -27.29 1.70
C LYS A 46 17.44 -26.15 2.37
N GLU A 47 16.93 -24.94 2.28
CA GLU A 47 17.61 -23.70 2.70
C GLU A 47 16.66 -22.79 3.50
N PRO A 48 16.08 -23.27 4.62
CA PRO A 48 15.08 -22.53 5.39
C PRO A 48 15.61 -21.17 5.90
N VAL A 49 16.90 -21.08 6.20
CA VAL A 49 17.55 -19.85 6.66
C VAL A 49 17.54 -18.77 5.58
N LEU A 50 17.80 -19.14 4.32
CA LEU A 50 17.79 -18.19 3.21
C LEU A 50 16.36 -17.72 2.92
N VAL A 51 15.38 -18.64 2.91
CA VAL A 51 13.96 -18.26 2.75
C VAL A 51 13.51 -17.30 3.87
N ALA A 52 13.88 -17.56 5.12
CA ALA A 52 13.57 -16.67 6.23
C ALA A 52 14.24 -15.29 6.07
N SER A 53 15.52 -15.24 5.66
CA SER A 53 16.24 -13.98 5.47
C SER A 53 15.59 -13.08 4.41
N PHE A 54 15.21 -13.65 3.25
CA PHE A 54 14.58 -12.88 2.18
C PHE A 54 13.15 -12.46 2.53
N THR A 55 12.40 -13.29 3.24
CA THR A 55 11.05 -12.92 3.69
C THR A 55 11.09 -11.80 4.73
N ILE A 56 11.98 -11.87 5.72
CA ILE A 56 12.16 -10.82 6.73
C ILE A 56 12.66 -9.53 6.06
N ALA A 57 13.67 -9.60 5.19
CA ALA A 57 14.18 -8.44 4.48
C ALA A 57 13.11 -7.80 3.58
N GLY A 58 12.34 -8.61 2.84
CA GLY A 58 11.24 -8.13 2.01
C GLY A 58 10.14 -7.44 2.83
N LEU A 59 9.75 -8.03 3.96
CA LEU A 59 8.80 -7.41 4.87
C LEU A 59 9.33 -6.12 5.48
N ALA A 60 10.60 -6.06 5.87
CA ALA A 60 11.21 -4.86 6.44
C ALA A 60 11.18 -3.66 5.47
N VAL A 61 11.25 -3.91 4.15
CA VAL A 61 11.15 -2.86 3.12
C VAL A 61 9.70 -2.43 2.88
N ILE A 62 8.77 -3.37 2.82
CA ILE A 62 7.38 -3.10 2.46
C ILE A 62 6.58 -2.55 3.65
N LEU A 63 6.75 -3.13 4.83
CA LEU A 63 5.92 -2.88 6.01
C LEU A 63 5.90 -1.39 6.44
N PRO A 64 7.02 -0.63 6.45
CA PRO A 64 6.99 0.78 6.81
C PRO A 64 6.12 1.63 5.88
N THR A 65 6.02 1.28 4.59
CA THR A 65 5.25 2.05 3.59
C THR A 65 3.75 1.85 3.71
N ILE A 66 3.31 0.68 4.19
CA ILE A 66 1.90 0.35 4.37
C ILE A 66 1.40 0.59 5.80
N SER A 67 2.32 0.71 6.77
CA SER A 67 1.97 0.87 8.17
C SER A 67 1.49 2.30 8.47
N PRO A 68 0.28 2.48 9.05
CA PRO A 68 -0.19 3.79 9.46
C PRO A 68 0.61 4.36 10.66
N PHE A 69 1.36 3.50 11.37
CA PHE A 69 2.11 3.89 12.56
C PHE A 69 3.47 4.52 12.28
N THR A 70 4.03 4.34 11.08
CA THR A 70 5.33 4.90 10.70
C THR A 70 5.35 6.43 10.86
N LYS A 71 4.20 7.10 10.65
CA LYS A 71 4.05 8.55 10.84
C LYS A 71 4.35 8.99 12.28
N TYR A 72 3.88 8.24 13.27
CA TYR A 72 4.04 8.62 14.68
C TYR A 72 5.50 8.57 15.12
N ALA A 73 6.30 7.64 14.58
CA ALA A 73 7.74 7.61 14.85
C ALA A 73 8.42 8.94 14.44
N THR A 74 8.10 9.46 13.25
CA THR A 74 8.59 10.78 12.81
C THR A 74 8.08 11.92 13.68
N MET A 75 6.78 11.92 14.01
CA MET A 75 6.19 12.97 14.86
C MET A 75 6.81 13.00 16.26
N ILE A 76 7.09 11.84 16.86
CA ILE A 76 7.75 11.74 18.18
C ILE A 76 9.16 12.32 18.13
N ASN A 77 9.93 11.97 17.10
CA ASN A 77 11.29 12.48 16.93
C ASN A 77 11.33 14.01 16.76
N GLN A 78 10.35 14.58 16.05
CA GLN A 78 10.22 16.02 15.87
C GLN A 78 9.74 16.73 17.15
N ALA A 79 8.87 16.09 17.92
CA ALA A 79 8.33 16.64 19.16
C ALA A 79 9.32 16.61 20.33
N THR A 80 10.44 15.89 20.22
CA THR A 80 11.44 15.75 21.29
C THR A 80 12.42 16.93 21.26
N PRO A 81 12.36 17.86 22.24
CA PRO A 81 13.21 19.05 22.21
C PRO A 81 14.61 18.72 22.75
N TYR A 82 15.58 18.53 21.85
CA TYR A 82 16.99 18.39 22.25
C TYR A 82 17.69 19.74 22.48
N ASN A 83 17.21 20.78 21.80
CA ASN A 83 17.69 22.14 21.95
C ASN A 83 16.65 22.99 22.68
N TYR A 84 17.09 24.01 23.39
CA TYR A 84 16.19 24.97 24.02
C TYR A 84 15.43 25.77 22.95
N PRO A 85 14.08 25.79 22.96
CA PRO A 85 13.31 26.57 22.00
C PRO A 85 13.44 28.06 22.33
N VAL A 86 14.12 28.80 21.48
CA VAL A 86 14.33 30.25 21.64
C VAL A 86 13.04 30.98 21.26
N PRO A 87 12.46 31.80 22.16
CA PRO A 87 11.26 32.58 21.86
C PRO A 87 11.46 33.53 20.67
N LEU A 88 10.41 33.70 19.88
CA LEU A 88 10.39 34.68 18.79
C LEU A 88 10.14 36.08 19.35
N ARG A 89 10.68 37.09 18.65
CA ARG A 89 10.35 38.48 18.94
C ARG A 89 9.02 38.81 18.29
N ASP A 90 8.06 39.24 19.09
CA ASP A 90 6.74 39.64 18.62
C ASP A 90 6.81 40.93 17.79
N ASP A 91 6.18 40.92 16.62
CA ASP A 91 5.99 42.07 15.72
C ASP A 91 4.55 42.60 15.72
N GLY A 92 3.67 42.00 16.52
CA GLY A 92 2.25 42.34 16.65
C GLY A 92 1.32 41.61 15.69
N ASN A 93 1.81 40.72 14.83
CA ASN A 93 1.00 39.98 13.85
C ASN A 93 1.40 38.49 13.70
N MET A 94 1.52 37.77 14.83
CA MET A 94 1.80 36.34 14.87
C MET A 94 0.67 35.55 15.58
N PRO A 95 -0.51 35.35 14.95
CA PRO A 95 -1.65 34.68 15.58
C PRO A 95 -1.45 33.18 15.81
N ASP A 96 -0.44 32.58 15.20
CA ASP A 96 -0.09 31.15 15.30
C ASP A 96 1.01 30.87 16.34
N VAL A 97 1.65 31.91 16.90
CA VAL A 97 2.71 31.77 17.89
C VAL A 97 2.13 31.99 19.30
N PRO A 98 2.21 31.00 20.20
CA PRO A 98 1.70 31.14 21.56
C PRO A 98 2.56 32.13 22.38
N SER A 99 1.91 32.93 23.22
CA SER A 99 2.61 33.86 24.13
C SER A 99 3.12 33.14 25.39
N HIS A 100 2.49 32.04 25.76
CA HIS A 100 2.80 31.24 26.93
C HIS A 100 2.66 29.73 26.61
N PRO A 101 3.43 28.83 27.26
CA PRO A 101 3.42 27.40 26.95
C PRO A 101 2.08 26.67 27.15
N GLN A 102 1.14 27.28 27.88
CA GLN A 102 -0.18 26.70 28.14
C GLN A 102 -1.27 27.21 27.17
N ASP A 103 -0.91 28.13 26.28
CA ASP A 103 -1.86 28.70 25.33
C ASP A 103 -2.21 27.66 24.24
N PRO A 104 -3.45 27.69 23.70
CA PRO A 104 -3.94 26.64 22.82
C PRO A 104 -3.36 26.68 21.40
N GLU A 105 -2.67 27.75 21.00
CA GLU A 105 -2.16 27.92 19.63
C GLU A 105 -0.96 27.01 19.33
N GLY A 106 -0.24 26.57 20.36
CA GLY A 106 0.96 25.73 20.22
C GLY A 106 0.67 24.27 19.81
N PRO A 107 1.67 23.58 19.22
CA PRO A 107 1.54 22.16 18.88
C PRO A 107 1.38 21.30 20.14
N SER A 108 0.19 20.72 20.34
CA SER A 108 -0.09 19.88 21.50
C SER A 108 0.35 18.41 21.32
N LEU A 109 0.70 17.75 22.43
CA LEU A 109 1.09 16.34 22.47
C LEU A 109 -0.05 15.41 22.90
N GLU A 110 -1.32 15.85 22.77
CA GLU A 110 -2.49 15.04 23.17
C GLU A 110 -2.60 13.74 22.35
N TRP A 111 -2.17 13.75 21.09
CA TRP A 111 -2.09 12.54 20.28
C TRP A 111 -1.08 11.53 20.82
N LEU A 112 0.05 11.99 21.38
CA LEU A 112 1.10 11.16 21.97
C LEU A 112 0.67 10.56 23.31
N LYS A 113 -0.10 11.31 24.11
CA LYS A 113 -0.65 10.81 25.38
C LYS A 113 -1.71 9.72 25.19
N LYS A 114 -2.31 9.62 24.00
CA LYS A 114 -3.42 8.71 23.66
C LYS A 114 -2.99 7.54 22.76
N LEU A 115 -1.73 7.52 22.34
CA LEU A 115 -1.10 6.41 21.63
C LEU A 115 -0.96 5.20 22.56
#